data_AF-A0A1G4TAD1-F1
#
_entry.id   AF-A0A1G4TAD1-F1
#
_cell.length_a   1.000
_cell.length_b   1.000
_cell.length_c   1.000
_cell.angle_alpha   90.00
_cell.angle_beta   90.00
_cell.angle_gamma   90.00
#
_symmetry.space_group_name_H-M   'P 1'
#
loop_
_entity.id
_entity.type
_entity.pdbx_description
1 polymer ?
#
loop_
_entity_poly.entity_id
_entity_poly.type
_entity_poly.pdbx_seq_one_letter_code
_entity_poly.pdbx_strand_id
1 'polypeptide(L)'
;MRRIFFVLLLLPALFTMPAFAQVPGAQIDVKHYTFDIKLNDADNNIEGKATVSVRFLNGAEGFSLDLVKKNAEGKGMLVSAVTENGKPVKFTQDDEQLKINTRAYKGNTRDYTISYSGIPADGLIISTNAFGHRTFFGDNWPNRAHNWLPCVDNIADKATVDFIVTAPDHYQVVSNGLQTEEKQLDGKLKLTHWVEAVALPTKVMVIGVAEFAVDRPGDVNGIPVFTYVFPESKEVGFKSYAVAKNILPYFIKNVGPYSYEKLANVQSKTIFGGMENASAIFYFEESVKSPDIEELMAHEIAHQWFGDGASEKSFGHLWLSEGFATYMTNLYLENKYGADTLKTRLIGQRKKVLDFEKGRLTPVVDTAVKTKFMQLLNANSYEKGGWVLHMLRRKLGDDVFWKGVRNYYSKYQGSNANTDDLRRVMEQTSGKDLKPFFTQWLRNAGHPNLAVSWKYNEKDGYITINVTQNQAYVYNLPLEVSVDGQLLTVPVKEKSTTARFRVKAKPADVKVDPNINLLASFEEKR
;
A
#
# COMPACT_ATOMS: atom_id res chain seq x y z
N MET A 1 -13.18 -54.34 36.78
CA MET A 1 -14.02 -53.16 36.44
C MET A 1 -13.11 -52.01 36.01
N ARG A 2 -12.88 -51.84 34.70
CA ARG A 2 -12.22 -50.65 34.14
C ARG A 2 -13.18 -50.05 33.11
N ARG A 3 -13.70 -48.86 33.42
CA ARG A 3 -14.66 -48.12 32.57
C ARG A 3 -13.90 -47.47 31.42
N ILE A 4 -14.32 -47.77 30.21
CA ILE A 4 -13.91 -47.11 28.96
C ILE A 4 -14.68 -45.79 28.90
N PHE A 5 -13.97 -44.65 28.91
CA PHE A 5 -14.56 -43.35 28.60
C PHE A 5 -14.40 -43.09 27.10
N PHE A 6 -15.50 -43.18 26.36
CA PHE A 6 -15.63 -42.59 25.03
C PHE A 6 -15.80 -41.08 25.20
N VAL A 7 -14.81 -40.29 24.78
CA VAL A 7 -14.97 -38.84 24.61
C VAL A 7 -15.25 -38.61 23.14
N LEU A 8 -16.51 -38.36 22.81
CA LEU A 8 -16.92 -37.78 21.53
C LEU A 8 -16.49 -36.30 21.53
N LEU A 9 -15.43 -35.97 20.81
CA LEU A 9 -15.07 -34.59 20.51
C LEU A 9 -15.78 -34.18 19.21
N LEU A 10 -16.88 -33.45 19.38
CA LEU A 10 -17.58 -32.73 18.31
C LEU A 10 -16.69 -31.61 17.76
N LEU A 11 -16.33 -31.69 16.48
CA LEU A 11 -15.93 -30.52 15.68
C LEU A 11 -17.13 -29.59 15.51
N PRO A 12 -16.87 -28.28 15.43
CA PRO A 12 -17.36 -27.54 14.28
C PRO A 12 -16.19 -26.89 13.54
N ALA A 13 -15.89 -27.44 12.36
CA ALA A 13 -15.21 -26.71 11.31
C ALA A 13 -16.14 -25.60 10.83
N LEU A 14 -15.81 -24.36 11.20
CA LEU A 14 -16.28 -23.16 10.52
C LEU A 14 -15.04 -22.42 10.04
N PHE A 15 -14.40 -22.96 8.99
CA PHE A 15 -13.61 -22.14 8.10
C PHE A 15 -14.60 -21.24 7.35
N THR A 16 -14.93 -20.08 7.93
CA THR A 16 -15.41 -18.97 7.12
C THR A 16 -14.25 -18.58 6.22
N MET A 17 -14.25 -19.07 4.98
CA MET A 17 -13.37 -18.48 3.97
C MET A 17 -13.64 -16.98 3.97
N PRO A 18 -12.63 -16.12 4.17
CA PRO A 18 -12.84 -14.69 4.01
C PRO A 18 -13.41 -14.50 2.61
N ALA A 19 -14.57 -13.87 2.51
CA ALA A 19 -15.09 -13.43 1.23
C ALA A 19 -14.08 -12.41 0.70
N PHE A 20 -13.18 -12.86 -0.19
CA PHE A 20 -12.31 -11.97 -0.95
C PHE A 20 -13.22 -10.93 -1.58
N ALA A 21 -12.92 -9.66 -1.33
CA ALA A 21 -13.77 -8.60 -1.84
C ALA A 21 -13.54 -8.54 -3.33
N GLN A 22 -14.47 -9.09 -4.09
CA GLN A 22 -14.42 -9.07 -5.52
C GLN A 22 -14.95 -7.74 -6.05
N VAL A 23 -14.56 -7.38 -7.27
CA VAL A 23 -15.13 -6.23 -7.99
C VAL A 23 -16.67 -6.33 -7.92
N PRO A 24 -17.39 -5.32 -7.40
CA PRO A 24 -18.84 -5.37 -7.30
C PRO A 24 -19.49 -5.66 -8.66
N GLY A 25 -20.28 -6.72 -8.74
CA GLY A 25 -20.93 -7.13 -9.99
C GLY A 25 -20.03 -7.90 -10.96
N ALA A 26 -18.86 -8.35 -10.54
CA ALA A 26 -17.95 -9.12 -11.38
C ALA A 26 -18.62 -10.37 -11.98
N GLN A 27 -18.35 -10.60 -13.26
CA GLN A 27 -18.74 -11.83 -13.95
C GLN A 27 -17.75 -12.96 -13.67
N ILE A 28 -16.48 -12.60 -13.45
CA ILE A 28 -15.35 -13.51 -13.29
C ILE A 28 -14.46 -13.10 -12.11
N ASP A 29 -13.74 -14.07 -11.58
CA ASP A 29 -12.75 -13.98 -10.50
C ASP A 29 -11.46 -14.64 -11.01
N VAL A 30 -10.38 -13.88 -11.19
CA VAL A 30 -9.13 -14.46 -11.66
C VAL A 30 -8.40 -15.11 -10.51
N LYS A 31 -8.00 -16.37 -10.69
CA LYS A 31 -7.32 -17.17 -9.66
C LYS A 31 -5.82 -17.20 -9.81
N HIS A 32 -5.36 -17.20 -11.04
CA HIS A 32 -3.95 -17.31 -11.36
C HIS A 32 -3.65 -16.68 -12.71
N TYR A 33 -2.50 -16.02 -12.79
CA TYR A 33 -1.87 -15.60 -14.03
C TYR A 33 -0.55 -16.34 -14.20
N THR A 34 -0.28 -16.85 -15.39
CA THR A 34 1.07 -17.18 -15.83
C THR A 34 1.40 -16.26 -17.00
N PHE A 35 2.41 -15.39 -16.83
CA PHE A 35 2.89 -14.49 -17.87
C PHE A 35 4.24 -14.99 -18.39
N ASP A 36 4.23 -15.61 -19.57
CA ASP A 36 5.44 -15.92 -20.33
C ASP A 36 5.79 -14.74 -21.23
N ILE A 37 6.88 -14.04 -20.91
CA ILE A 37 7.30 -12.78 -21.53
C ILE A 37 8.69 -12.94 -22.12
N LYS A 38 8.83 -12.57 -23.39
CA LYS A 38 10.11 -12.56 -24.10
C LYS A 38 10.54 -11.14 -24.42
N LEU A 39 11.75 -10.80 -24.01
CA LEU A 39 12.39 -9.49 -24.14
C LEU A 39 13.59 -9.56 -25.08
N ASN A 40 14.00 -8.42 -25.62
CA ASN A 40 15.09 -8.32 -26.58
C ASN A 40 15.82 -6.95 -26.53
N ASP A 41 17.03 -6.90 -27.10
CA ASP A 41 17.83 -5.66 -27.18
C ASP A 41 17.63 -4.85 -28.46
N ALA A 42 17.07 -5.45 -29.51
CA ALA A 42 16.96 -4.83 -30.81
C ALA A 42 15.88 -3.72 -30.84
N ASP A 43 14.76 -3.92 -30.15
CA ASP A 43 13.64 -3.00 -30.11
C ASP A 43 12.81 -3.13 -28.82
N ASN A 44 11.79 -2.28 -28.68
CA ASN A 44 10.87 -2.26 -27.54
C ASN A 44 9.69 -3.23 -27.68
N ASN A 45 9.69 -4.11 -28.67
CA ASN A 45 8.63 -5.08 -28.87
C ASN A 45 8.82 -6.24 -27.88
N ILE A 46 7.73 -6.67 -27.25
CA ILE A 46 7.70 -7.85 -26.40
C ILE A 46 6.78 -8.89 -27.03
N GLU A 47 7.14 -10.16 -26.89
CA GLU A 47 6.24 -11.28 -27.16
C GLU A 47 5.70 -11.79 -25.82
N GLY A 48 4.39 -12.00 -25.73
CA GLY A 48 3.73 -12.46 -24.52
C GLY A 48 2.81 -13.64 -24.78
N LYS A 49 2.79 -14.56 -23.82
CA LYS A 49 1.81 -15.64 -23.71
C LYS A 49 1.28 -15.66 -22.28
N ALA A 50 0.07 -15.16 -22.10
CA ALA A 50 -0.59 -15.13 -20.80
C ALA A 50 -1.54 -16.32 -20.67
N THR A 51 -1.41 -17.13 -19.62
CA THR A 51 -2.45 -18.09 -19.23
C THR A 51 -3.20 -17.54 -18.03
N VAL A 52 -4.52 -17.42 -18.15
CA VAL A 52 -5.39 -16.82 -17.14
C VAL A 52 -6.38 -17.87 -16.66
N SER A 53 -6.31 -18.20 -15.37
CA SER A 53 -7.25 -19.12 -14.72
C SER A 53 -8.45 -18.34 -14.18
N VAL A 54 -9.61 -18.54 -14.80
CA VAL A 54 -10.80 -17.72 -14.59
C VAL A 54 -11.90 -18.54 -13.94
N ARG A 55 -12.34 -18.14 -12.74
CA ARG A 55 -13.54 -18.67 -12.11
C ARG A 55 -14.75 -17.81 -12.46
N PHE A 56 -15.78 -18.41 -13.05
CA PHE A 56 -17.02 -17.73 -13.42
C PHE A 56 -17.95 -17.61 -12.22
N LEU A 57 -18.36 -16.39 -11.85
CA LEU A 57 -19.31 -16.18 -10.75
C LEU A 57 -20.76 -16.36 -11.15
N ASN A 58 -21.05 -16.20 -12.44
CA ASN A 58 -22.37 -16.27 -13.04
C ASN A 58 -22.27 -17.03 -14.37
N GLY A 59 -23.42 -17.40 -14.96
CA GLY A 59 -23.42 -17.90 -16.34
C GLY A 59 -22.95 -16.80 -17.30
N ALA A 60 -22.15 -17.18 -18.30
CA ALA A 60 -21.54 -16.23 -19.24
C ALA A 60 -21.44 -16.84 -20.65
N GLU A 61 -21.65 -16.00 -21.67
CA GLU A 61 -21.36 -16.31 -23.08
C GLU A 61 -20.03 -15.69 -23.57
N GLY A 62 -19.39 -14.91 -22.71
CA GLY A 62 -18.08 -14.31 -22.89
C GLY A 62 -17.67 -13.54 -21.65
N PHE A 63 -16.41 -13.12 -21.59
CA PHE A 63 -15.85 -12.22 -20.59
C PHE A 63 -14.79 -11.31 -21.22
N SER A 64 -14.40 -10.26 -20.50
CA SER A 64 -13.34 -9.33 -20.95
C SER A 64 -12.11 -9.41 -20.06
N LEU A 65 -10.95 -9.19 -20.66
CA LEU A 65 -9.71 -8.77 -20.00
C LEU A 65 -9.33 -7.39 -20.54
N ASP A 66 -8.82 -6.53 -19.68
CA ASP A 66 -8.23 -5.24 -20.05
C ASP A 66 -6.89 -5.51 -20.75
N LEU A 67 -6.73 -4.95 -21.95
CA LEU A 67 -5.49 -4.96 -22.72
C LEU A 67 -5.51 -3.87 -23.79
N VAL A 68 -4.69 -2.83 -23.63
CA VAL A 68 -4.60 -1.73 -24.60
C VAL A 68 -4.12 -2.27 -25.95
N LYS A 69 -4.92 -2.04 -26.98
CA LYS A 69 -4.59 -2.45 -28.35
C LYS A 69 -3.56 -1.52 -28.98
N LYS A 70 -2.79 -2.07 -29.92
CA LYS A 70 -1.85 -1.30 -30.73
C LYS A 70 -2.54 -0.10 -31.41
N ASN A 71 -2.09 1.10 -31.09
CA ASN A 71 -2.60 2.39 -31.56
C ASN A 71 -1.80 2.94 -32.76
N ALA A 72 -2.14 4.14 -33.21
CA ALA A 72 -1.53 4.80 -34.37
C ALA A 72 -0.04 5.15 -34.15
N GLU A 73 0.37 5.38 -32.90
CA GLU A 73 1.76 5.59 -32.50
C GLU A 73 2.57 4.29 -32.43
N GLY A 74 1.95 3.14 -32.74
CA GLY A 74 2.59 1.83 -32.75
C GLY A 74 2.74 1.20 -31.37
N LYS A 75 2.12 1.78 -30.34
CA LYS A 75 2.14 1.33 -28.94
C LYS A 75 0.86 0.59 -28.57
N GLY A 76 0.94 -0.35 -27.64
CA GLY A 76 -0.12 -1.29 -27.26
C GLY A 76 0.13 -2.70 -27.81
N MET A 77 -0.69 -3.64 -27.36
CA MET A 77 -0.52 -5.07 -27.59
C MET A 77 -1.52 -5.60 -28.61
N LEU A 78 -1.07 -6.42 -29.55
CA LEU A 78 -1.93 -7.10 -30.51
C LEU A 78 -2.09 -8.57 -30.13
N VAL A 79 -3.33 -9.01 -29.92
CA VAL A 79 -3.66 -10.41 -29.64
C VAL A 79 -3.73 -11.19 -30.95
N SER A 80 -2.93 -12.25 -31.07
CA SER A 80 -2.85 -13.10 -32.27
C SER A 80 -3.66 -14.39 -32.12
N ALA A 81 -3.80 -14.92 -30.90
CA ALA A 81 -4.58 -16.11 -30.64
C ALA A 81 -5.10 -16.16 -29.20
N VAL A 82 -6.27 -16.79 -29.03
CA VAL A 82 -6.79 -17.22 -27.73
C VAL A 82 -7.14 -18.69 -27.82
N THR A 83 -6.73 -19.48 -26.83
CA THR A 83 -7.01 -20.92 -26.76
C THR A 83 -7.51 -21.34 -25.38
N GLU A 84 -8.32 -22.38 -25.32
CA GLU A 84 -8.75 -23.09 -24.11
C GLU A 84 -8.38 -24.57 -24.30
N ASN A 85 -7.54 -25.14 -23.43
CA ASN A 85 -7.02 -26.51 -23.58
C ASN A 85 -6.39 -26.77 -24.97
N GLY A 86 -5.67 -25.78 -25.51
CA GLY A 86 -5.04 -25.84 -26.83
C GLY A 86 -5.99 -25.70 -28.02
N LYS A 87 -7.30 -25.59 -27.80
CA LYS A 87 -8.29 -25.38 -28.87
C LYS A 87 -8.54 -23.89 -29.09
N PRO A 88 -8.59 -23.39 -30.34
CA PRO A 88 -8.88 -21.98 -30.62
C PRO A 88 -10.24 -21.53 -30.06
N VAL A 89 -10.26 -20.35 -29.45
CA VAL A 89 -11.45 -19.68 -28.93
C VAL A 89 -11.67 -18.39 -29.72
N LYS A 90 -12.93 -18.10 -30.07
CA LYS A 90 -13.25 -16.84 -30.76
C LYS A 90 -13.08 -15.66 -29.80
N PHE A 91 -12.46 -14.59 -30.28
CA PHE A 91 -12.26 -13.37 -29.49
C PHE A 91 -12.38 -12.13 -30.39
N THR A 92 -12.58 -10.98 -29.76
CA THR A 92 -12.43 -9.66 -30.39
C THR A 92 -11.57 -8.78 -29.50
N GLN A 93 -10.81 -7.86 -30.10
CA GLN A 93 -10.00 -6.87 -29.38
C GLN A 93 -10.39 -5.47 -29.85
N ASP A 94 -10.96 -4.69 -28.95
CA ASP A 94 -11.16 -3.24 -29.13
C ASP A 94 -9.98 -2.47 -28.55
N ASP A 95 -10.10 -1.14 -28.41
CA ASP A 95 -8.96 -0.29 -28.06
C ASP A 95 -8.47 -0.51 -26.61
N GLU A 96 -9.35 -0.96 -25.71
CA GLU A 96 -9.06 -1.11 -24.28
C GLU A 96 -9.18 -2.56 -23.79
N GLN A 97 -9.91 -3.43 -24.49
CA GLN A 97 -10.27 -4.75 -24.00
C GLN A 97 -10.15 -5.87 -25.03
N LEU A 98 -9.78 -7.05 -24.52
CA LEU A 98 -9.90 -8.35 -25.17
C LEU A 98 -11.18 -9.05 -24.67
N LYS A 99 -12.13 -9.28 -25.58
CA LYS A 99 -13.38 -10.01 -25.33
C LYS A 99 -13.24 -11.44 -25.81
N ILE A 100 -13.40 -12.40 -24.91
CA ILE A 100 -13.24 -13.84 -25.16
C ILE A 100 -14.63 -14.50 -25.13
N ASN A 101 -15.02 -15.15 -26.21
CA ASN A 101 -16.31 -15.85 -26.29
C ASN A 101 -16.20 -17.22 -25.62
N THR A 102 -17.09 -17.52 -24.69
CA THR A 102 -17.08 -18.80 -23.98
C THR A 102 -18.44 -19.09 -23.39
N ARG A 103 -18.88 -20.35 -23.40
CA ARG A 103 -20.09 -20.75 -22.67
C ARG A 103 -19.69 -21.35 -21.32
N ALA A 104 -19.82 -20.56 -20.27
CA ALA A 104 -19.45 -20.96 -18.92
C ALA A 104 -20.66 -20.89 -17.96
N TYR A 105 -20.63 -21.76 -16.96
CA TYR A 105 -21.62 -21.80 -15.88
C TYR A 105 -20.99 -21.29 -14.58
N LYS A 106 -21.83 -20.77 -13.69
CA LYS A 106 -21.42 -20.34 -12.36
C LYS A 106 -20.64 -21.44 -11.63
N GLY A 107 -19.49 -21.08 -11.07
CA GLY A 107 -18.62 -21.96 -10.31
C GLY A 107 -17.52 -22.63 -11.15
N ASN A 108 -17.64 -22.68 -12.47
CA ASN A 108 -16.62 -23.27 -13.34
C ASN A 108 -15.33 -22.46 -13.28
N THR A 109 -14.20 -23.16 -13.27
CA THR A 109 -12.87 -22.57 -13.46
C THR A 109 -12.29 -23.09 -14.76
N ARG A 110 -11.73 -22.20 -15.59
CA ARG A 110 -11.21 -22.50 -16.92
C ARG A 110 -9.96 -21.68 -17.20
N ASP A 111 -9.04 -22.26 -17.94
CA ASP A 111 -7.78 -21.62 -18.30
C ASP A 111 -7.81 -21.19 -19.77
N TYR A 112 -7.52 -19.92 -19.99
CA TYR A 112 -7.40 -19.33 -21.33
C TYR A 112 -5.98 -18.88 -21.55
N THR A 113 -5.39 -19.29 -22.68
CA THR A 113 -4.05 -18.85 -23.09
C THR A 113 -4.18 -17.83 -24.22
N ILE A 114 -3.64 -16.64 -23.99
CA ILE A 114 -3.63 -15.49 -24.88
C ILE A 114 -2.22 -15.29 -25.41
N SER A 115 -2.03 -15.41 -26.72
CA SER A 115 -0.78 -15.05 -27.39
C SER A 115 -0.89 -13.63 -27.93
N TYR A 116 0.10 -12.80 -27.64
CA TYR A 116 0.09 -11.38 -28.00
C TYR A 116 1.51 -10.83 -28.18
N SER A 117 1.63 -9.69 -28.86
CA SER A 117 2.91 -9.01 -29.05
C SER A 117 2.72 -7.52 -29.32
N GLY A 118 3.72 -6.71 -29.04
CA GLY A 118 3.65 -5.26 -29.27
C GLY A 118 4.64 -4.48 -28.42
N ILE A 119 4.59 -3.16 -28.55
CA ILE A 119 5.37 -2.25 -27.70
C ILE A 119 4.43 -1.81 -26.58
N PRO A 120 4.73 -2.06 -25.29
CA PRO A 120 3.92 -1.58 -24.18
C PRO A 120 3.53 -0.11 -24.33
N ALA A 121 2.25 0.20 -24.14
CA ALA A 121 1.79 1.59 -24.21
C ALA A 121 2.26 2.41 -23.00
N ASP A 122 2.29 1.75 -21.85
CA ASP A 122 2.70 2.23 -20.54
C ASP A 122 2.94 0.99 -19.63
N GLY A 123 3.16 1.18 -18.33
CA GLY A 123 3.20 0.10 -17.32
C GLY A 123 4.48 -0.74 -17.31
N LEU A 124 5.08 -1.03 -18.46
CA LEU A 124 6.44 -1.57 -18.58
C LEU A 124 7.38 -0.49 -19.11
N ILE A 125 8.24 0.03 -18.24
CA ILE A 125 9.21 1.07 -18.57
C ILE A 125 10.40 0.41 -19.26
N ILE A 126 10.45 0.53 -20.59
CA ILE A 126 11.57 0.09 -21.42
C ILE A 126 12.43 1.31 -21.75
N SER A 127 13.61 1.40 -21.13
CA SER A 127 14.45 2.60 -21.22
C SER A 127 15.94 2.29 -20.97
N THR A 128 16.80 3.31 -21.03
CA THR A 128 18.18 3.21 -20.58
C THR A 128 18.33 3.75 -19.16
N ASN A 129 19.18 3.10 -18.35
CA ASN A 129 19.58 3.62 -17.05
C ASN A 129 20.59 4.77 -17.18
N ALA A 130 20.96 5.37 -16.05
CA ALA A 130 21.90 6.49 -15.97
C ALA A 130 23.30 6.18 -16.52
N PHE A 131 23.62 4.89 -16.71
CA PHE A 131 24.89 4.42 -17.26
C PHE A 131 24.79 4.03 -18.74
N GLY A 132 23.63 4.22 -19.37
CA GLY A 132 23.39 3.94 -20.78
C GLY A 132 22.96 2.51 -21.09
N HIS A 133 22.74 1.67 -20.08
CA HIS A 133 22.35 0.26 -20.26
C HIS A 133 20.84 0.12 -20.40
N ARG A 134 20.39 -0.77 -21.29
CA ARG A 134 18.97 -1.04 -21.51
C ARG A 134 18.36 -1.78 -20.30
N THR A 135 17.10 -1.46 -19.99
CA THR A 135 16.38 -1.97 -18.82
C THR A 135 14.88 -2.09 -19.07
N PHE A 136 14.22 -2.94 -18.28
CA PHE A 136 12.77 -3.16 -18.29
C PHE A 136 12.25 -3.19 -16.85
N PHE A 137 11.34 -2.30 -16.49
CA PHE A 137 10.77 -2.25 -15.15
C PHE A 137 9.25 -2.11 -15.18
N GLY A 138 8.56 -3.07 -14.57
CA GLY A 138 7.13 -2.99 -14.31
C GLY A 138 6.82 -1.87 -13.32
N ASP A 139 5.85 -1.05 -13.64
CA ASP A 139 5.40 0.12 -12.89
C ASP A 139 3.88 0.26 -13.12
N ASN A 140 3.13 -0.62 -12.45
CA ASN A 140 1.72 -0.87 -12.78
C ASN A 140 0.73 -0.02 -11.96
N TRP A 141 1.19 0.77 -10.99
CA TRP A 141 0.31 1.66 -10.23
C TRP A 141 -0.17 2.85 -11.10
N PRO A 142 -1.45 3.24 -11.07
CA PRO A 142 -2.53 2.65 -10.26
C PRO A 142 -3.16 1.44 -10.94
N ASN A 143 -3.30 1.48 -12.25
CA ASN A 143 -3.92 0.46 -13.08
C ASN A 143 -3.28 0.54 -14.48
N ARG A 144 -1.97 0.28 -14.56
CA ARG A 144 -1.20 0.36 -15.82
C ARG A 144 -0.80 -1.03 -16.33
N ALA A 145 -1.12 -2.11 -15.62
CA ALA A 145 -0.79 -3.48 -16.03
C ALA A 145 -1.41 -3.83 -17.39
N HIS A 146 -2.65 -3.40 -17.63
CA HIS A 146 -3.36 -3.63 -18.91
C HIS A 146 -2.67 -3.03 -20.14
N ASN A 147 -1.62 -2.22 -20.00
CA ASN A 147 -0.86 -1.70 -21.13
C ASN A 147 0.13 -2.73 -21.73
N TRP A 148 0.38 -3.83 -21.03
CA TRP A 148 1.31 -4.88 -21.46
C TRP A 148 0.95 -6.30 -20.99
N LEU A 149 -0.02 -6.45 -20.08
CA LEU A 149 -0.52 -7.74 -19.58
C LEU A 149 -2.04 -7.83 -19.76
N PRO A 150 -2.60 -8.87 -20.41
CA PRO A 150 -4.04 -9.10 -20.42
C PRO A 150 -4.51 -9.49 -19.01
N CYS A 151 -5.31 -8.63 -18.37
CA CYS A 151 -5.67 -8.81 -16.95
C CYS A 151 -7.05 -8.23 -16.61
N VAL A 152 -7.50 -8.39 -15.37
CA VAL A 152 -8.60 -7.59 -14.80
C VAL A 152 -7.90 -6.51 -13.97
N ASP A 153 -7.75 -5.30 -14.52
CA ASP A 153 -6.86 -4.29 -13.92
C ASP A 153 -7.57 -3.48 -12.83
N ASN A 154 -7.99 -4.19 -11.78
CA ASN A 154 -8.74 -3.67 -10.67
C ASN A 154 -8.12 -4.12 -9.33
N ILE A 155 -7.88 -3.17 -8.43
CA ILE A 155 -7.26 -3.42 -7.12
C ILE A 155 -8.00 -4.46 -6.25
N ALA A 156 -9.30 -4.67 -6.49
CA ALA A 156 -10.10 -5.65 -5.76
C ALA A 156 -9.95 -7.09 -6.30
N ASP A 157 -9.52 -7.28 -7.55
CA ASP A 157 -9.29 -8.61 -8.11
C ASP A 157 -7.85 -9.04 -7.79
N LYS A 158 -7.71 -10.02 -6.89
CA LYS A 158 -6.40 -10.55 -6.48
C LYS A 158 -6.22 -11.96 -7.02
N ALA A 159 -5.07 -12.21 -7.63
CA ALA A 159 -4.71 -13.51 -8.17
C ALA A 159 -3.24 -13.85 -7.82
N THR A 160 -2.93 -15.14 -7.76
CA THR A 160 -1.53 -15.59 -7.74
C THR A 160 -0.89 -15.34 -9.10
N VAL A 161 0.45 -15.22 -9.16
CA VAL A 161 1.13 -14.91 -10.41
C VAL A 161 2.45 -15.67 -10.56
N ASP A 162 2.64 -16.20 -11.76
CA ASP A 162 3.91 -16.72 -12.23
C ASP A 162 4.42 -15.83 -13.36
N PHE A 163 5.69 -15.43 -13.27
CA PHE A 163 6.39 -14.77 -14.37
C PHE A 163 7.46 -15.71 -14.92
N ILE A 164 7.32 -16.08 -16.19
CA ILE A 164 8.32 -16.81 -16.94
C ILE A 164 8.95 -15.82 -17.92
N VAL A 165 10.20 -15.44 -17.67
CA VAL A 165 10.86 -14.37 -18.44
C VAL A 165 12.01 -14.95 -19.24
N THR A 166 11.93 -14.81 -20.56
CA THR A 166 13.03 -15.09 -21.48
C THR A 166 13.67 -13.78 -21.92
N ALA A 167 14.96 -13.58 -21.62
CA ALA A 167 15.70 -12.37 -21.97
C ALA A 167 17.13 -12.71 -22.41
N PRO A 168 17.87 -11.77 -23.04
CA PRO A 168 19.31 -11.91 -23.24
C PRO A 168 20.06 -12.32 -21.95
N ASP A 169 21.02 -13.23 -22.08
CA ASP A 169 21.63 -13.95 -20.95
C ASP A 169 22.45 -13.07 -19.98
N HIS A 170 22.89 -11.89 -20.44
CA HIS A 170 23.59 -10.88 -19.64
C HIS A 170 22.69 -10.21 -18.59
N TYR A 171 21.37 -10.19 -18.79
CA TYR A 171 20.44 -9.62 -17.81
C TYR A 171 20.26 -10.51 -16.57
N GLN A 172 19.99 -9.88 -15.43
CA GLN A 172 19.37 -10.52 -14.28
C GLN A 172 17.89 -10.13 -14.25
N VAL A 173 17.05 -11.08 -13.86
CA VAL A 173 15.62 -10.88 -13.70
C VAL A 173 15.31 -10.86 -12.20
N VAL A 174 14.37 -10.03 -11.79
CA VAL A 174 13.71 -10.08 -10.49
C VAL A 174 12.22 -9.91 -10.70
N SER A 175 11.40 -10.69 -9.99
CA SER A 175 9.94 -10.57 -10.04
C SER A 175 9.35 -10.80 -8.64
N ASN A 176 8.02 -10.81 -8.54
CA ASN A 176 7.32 -11.23 -7.34
C ASN A 176 7.61 -12.70 -7.01
N GLY A 177 7.54 -13.09 -5.74
CA GLY A 177 7.72 -14.48 -5.32
C GLY A 177 9.14 -15.03 -5.51
N LEU A 178 9.35 -16.34 -5.38
CA LEU A 178 10.70 -16.92 -5.51
C LEU A 178 11.03 -17.32 -6.95
N GLN A 179 12.31 -17.23 -7.30
CA GLN A 179 12.83 -17.84 -8.52
C GLN A 179 12.92 -19.36 -8.32
N THR A 180 12.14 -20.11 -9.07
CA THR A 180 12.05 -21.59 -9.00
C THR A 180 12.86 -22.26 -10.10
N GLU A 181 13.10 -21.57 -11.22
CA GLU A 181 13.88 -22.07 -12.34
C GLU A 181 14.81 -20.99 -12.91
N GLU A 182 16.00 -21.42 -13.32
CA GLU A 182 16.86 -20.69 -14.25
C GLU A 182 17.39 -21.66 -15.30
N LYS A 183 17.30 -21.28 -16.56
CA LYS A 183 17.75 -22.14 -17.67
C LYS A 183 18.39 -21.31 -18.77
N GLN A 184 19.62 -21.65 -19.12
CA GLN A 184 20.26 -21.13 -20.32
C GLN A 184 19.62 -21.76 -21.57
N LEU A 185 19.38 -20.93 -22.57
CA LEU A 185 18.78 -21.30 -23.85
C LEU A 185 19.75 -20.97 -24.99
N ASP A 186 19.48 -21.55 -26.16
CA ASP A 186 20.24 -21.25 -27.37
C ASP A 186 20.13 -19.76 -27.74
N GLY A 187 21.15 -19.24 -28.42
CA GLY A 187 21.14 -17.86 -28.92
C GLY A 187 21.43 -16.78 -27.86
N LYS A 188 22.16 -17.12 -26.78
CA LYS A 188 22.47 -16.21 -25.66
C LYS A 188 21.23 -15.67 -24.96
N LEU A 189 20.25 -16.56 -24.75
CA LEU A 189 19.03 -16.27 -24.03
C LEU A 189 19.03 -17.04 -22.72
N LYS A 190 18.33 -16.50 -21.73
CA LYS A 190 18.11 -17.12 -20.42
C LYS A 190 16.63 -17.02 -20.07
N LEU A 191 16.09 -18.14 -19.60
CA LEU A 191 14.76 -18.23 -19.02
C LEU A 191 14.87 -18.23 -17.50
N THR A 192 14.01 -17.45 -16.85
CA THR A 192 13.78 -17.53 -15.39
C THR A 192 12.30 -17.73 -15.13
N HIS A 193 11.96 -18.52 -14.11
CA HIS A 193 10.59 -18.73 -13.65
C HIS A 193 10.48 -18.25 -12.21
N TRP A 194 9.54 -17.35 -11.96
CA TRP A 194 9.22 -16.78 -10.67
C TRP A 194 7.79 -17.15 -10.29
N VAL A 195 7.58 -17.57 -9.05
CA VAL A 195 6.30 -18.06 -8.52
C VAL A 195 5.92 -17.25 -7.29
N GLU A 196 4.80 -16.54 -7.35
CA GLU A 196 4.19 -15.85 -6.21
C GLU A 196 2.87 -16.53 -5.81
N ALA A 197 2.93 -17.25 -4.68
CA ALA A 197 1.81 -18.00 -4.15
C ALA A 197 0.80 -17.14 -3.36
N VAL A 198 1.15 -15.90 -3.01
CA VAL A 198 0.23 -14.95 -2.38
C VAL A 198 -0.57 -14.22 -3.45
N ALA A 199 -1.89 -14.19 -3.31
CA ALA A 199 -2.72 -13.44 -4.25
C ALA A 199 -2.42 -11.93 -4.18
N LEU A 200 -2.12 -11.31 -5.32
CA LEU A 200 -1.77 -9.90 -5.48
C LEU A 200 -2.80 -9.18 -6.36
N PRO A 201 -3.05 -7.88 -6.16
CA PRO A 201 -3.66 -7.06 -7.20
C PRO A 201 -2.64 -6.80 -8.33
N THR A 202 -3.13 -6.62 -9.56
CA THR A 202 -2.29 -6.38 -10.76
C THR A 202 -1.35 -5.19 -10.64
N LYS A 203 -1.72 -4.16 -9.85
CA LYS A 203 -0.92 -2.95 -9.63
C LYS A 203 0.50 -3.21 -9.10
N VAL A 204 0.73 -4.36 -8.45
CA VAL A 204 2.03 -4.76 -7.86
C VAL A 204 2.62 -6.03 -8.46
N MET A 205 2.05 -6.55 -9.55
CA MET A 205 2.63 -7.66 -10.31
C MET A 205 3.67 -7.12 -11.30
N VAL A 206 4.95 -7.44 -11.13
CA VAL A 206 6.04 -6.78 -11.88
C VAL A 206 7.19 -7.72 -12.24
N ILE A 207 7.92 -7.32 -13.27
CA ILE A 207 9.28 -7.80 -13.56
C ILE A 207 10.25 -6.62 -13.53
N GLY A 208 11.48 -6.86 -13.09
CA GLY A 208 12.63 -5.97 -13.21
C GLY A 208 13.74 -6.71 -13.93
N VAL A 209 14.19 -6.18 -15.07
CA VAL A 209 15.20 -6.82 -15.92
C VAL A 209 16.24 -5.78 -16.30
N ALA A 210 17.46 -6.00 -15.83
CA ALA A 210 18.61 -5.16 -16.11
C ALA A 210 19.89 -5.96 -15.85
N GLU A 211 21.04 -5.44 -16.29
CA GLU A 211 22.30 -5.90 -15.73
C GLU A 211 22.35 -5.44 -14.29
N PHE A 212 22.37 -6.38 -13.34
CA PHE A 212 22.38 -6.11 -11.92
C PHE A 212 23.60 -6.74 -11.26
N ALA A 213 24.22 -5.99 -10.36
CA ALA A 213 24.91 -6.59 -9.23
C ALA A 213 23.86 -6.99 -8.18
N VAL A 214 23.92 -8.25 -7.74
CA VAL A 214 22.99 -8.82 -6.76
C VAL A 214 23.73 -9.13 -5.47
N ASP A 215 23.15 -8.73 -4.34
CA ASP A 215 23.59 -9.11 -2.99
C ASP A 215 22.45 -9.75 -2.21
N ARG A 216 22.81 -10.60 -1.25
CA ARG A 216 21.90 -11.16 -0.25
C ARG A 216 22.41 -10.72 1.13
N PRO A 217 22.01 -9.53 1.60
CA PRO A 217 22.49 -9.02 2.89
C PRO A 217 22.18 -9.97 4.07
N GLY A 218 21.18 -10.85 3.96
CA GLY A 218 20.93 -11.92 4.93
C GLY A 218 19.47 -12.37 4.97
N ASP A 219 19.15 -13.17 5.98
CA ASP A 219 17.81 -13.69 6.24
C ASP A 219 17.22 -13.06 7.50
N VAL A 220 15.95 -12.65 7.44
CA VAL A 220 15.20 -12.08 8.57
C VAL A 220 14.02 -13.00 8.85
N ASN A 221 14.01 -13.67 10.00
CA ASN A 221 12.96 -14.64 10.36
C ASN A 221 12.71 -15.71 9.27
N GLY A 222 13.77 -16.16 8.58
CA GLY A 222 13.69 -17.13 7.48
C GLY A 222 13.31 -16.53 6.12
N ILE A 223 13.11 -15.21 6.04
CA ILE A 223 12.81 -14.50 4.79
C ILE A 223 14.13 -14.00 4.20
N PRO A 224 14.54 -14.48 3.01
CA PRO A 224 15.72 -13.96 2.32
C PRO A 224 15.49 -12.51 1.89
N VAL A 225 16.45 -11.65 2.24
CA VAL A 225 16.49 -10.25 1.80
C VAL A 225 17.53 -10.11 0.71
N PHE A 226 17.11 -9.57 -0.43
CA PHE A 226 17.96 -9.34 -1.60
C PHE A 226 18.11 -7.84 -1.91
N THR A 227 19.21 -7.50 -2.54
CA THR A 227 19.51 -6.18 -3.11
C THR A 227 19.90 -6.36 -4.57
N TYR A 228 19.22 -5.64 -5.46
CA TYR A 228 19.52 -5.57 -6.89
C TYR A 228 19.85 -4.13 -7.24
N VAL A 229 21.08 -3.87 -7.68
CA VAL A 229 21.54 -2.53 -8.06
C VAL A 229 22.33 -2.60 -9.34
N PHE A 230 22.40 -1.49 -10.08
CA PHE A 230 23.24 -1.44 -11.28
C PHE A 230 24.71 -1.67 -10.90
N PRO A 231 25.52 -2.37 -11.74
CA PRO A 231 26.91 -2.71 -11.44
C PRO A 231 27.75 -1.53 -10.97
N GLU A 232 27.56 -0.34 -11.56
CA GLU A 232 28.25 0.90 -11.23
C GLU A 232 27.87 1.46 -9.85
N SER A 233 26.69 1.08 -9.35
CA SER A 233 26.18 1.47 -8.04
C SER A 233 26.42 0.40 -6.98
N LYS A 234 27.11 -0.70 -7.30
CA LYS A 234 27.26 -1.89 -6.44
C LYS A 234 27.68 -1.55 -5.00
N GLU A 235 28.80 -0.86 -4.82
CA GLU A 235 29.37 -0.63 -3.48
C GLU A 235 28.45 0.22 -2.60
N VAL A 236 27.94 1.32 -3.14
CA VAL A 236 27.03 2.21 -2.39
C VAL A 236 25.66 1.55 -2.20
N GLY A 237 25.13 0.90 -3.21
CA GLY A 237 23.81 0.28 -3.22
C GLY A 237 23.68 -0.88 -2.24
N PHE A 238 24.66 -1.79 -2.21
CA PHE A 238 24.66 -2.89 -1.24
C PHE A 238 24.67 -2.39 0.20
N LYS A 239 25.44 -1.33 0.48
CA LYS A 239 25.49 -0.72 1.81
C LYS A 239 24.17 -0.01 2.15
N SER A 240 23.66 0.83 1.24
CA SER A 240 22.46 1.63 1.48
C SER A 240 21.22 0.76 1.68
N TYR A 241 21.04 -0.29 0.88
CA TYR A 241 19.84 -1.13 0.94
C TYR A 241 19.89 -2.21 2.02
N ALA A 242 21.08 -2.52 2.57
CA ALA A 242 21.20 -3.46 3.69
C ALA A 242 20.40 -3.06 4.94
N VAL A 243 19.98 -1.79 5.05
CA VAL A 243 19.10 -1.30 6.13
C VAL A 243 17.74 -1.99 6.16
N ALA A 244 17.28 -2.60 5.06
CA ALA A 244 16.08 -3.43 5.02
C ALA A 244 16.06 -4.51 6.12
N LYS A 245 17.24 -5.04 6.50
CA LYS A 245 17.37 -6.03 7.57
C LYS A 245 17.03 -5.51 8.97
N ASN A 246 17.05 -4.19 9.18
CA ASN A 246 16.67 -3.56 10.44
C ASN A 246 15.18 -3.18 10.44
N ILE A 247 14.65 -2.82 9.26
CA ILE A 247 13.27 -2.40 9.06
C ILE A 247 12.31 -3.60 9.12
N LEU A 248 12.59 -4.63 8.33
CA LEU A 248 11.72 -5.81 8.20
C LEU A 248 11.37 -6.48 9.55
N PRO A 249 12.32 -6.76 10.48
CA PRO A 249 11.98 -7.39 11.75
C PRO A 249 11.14 -6.49 12.66
N TYR A 250 11.24 -5.16 12.53
CA TYR A 250 10.40 -4.23 13.30
C TYR A 250 8.93 -4.37 12.90
N PHE A 251 8.61 -4.43 11.61
CA PHE A 251 7.23 -4.62 11.16
C PHE A 251 6.71 -6.02 11.46
N ILE A 252 7.53 -7.07 11.28
CA ILE A 252 7.15 -8.44 11.67
C ILE A 252 6.76 -8.50 13.15
N LYS A 253 7.57 -7.90 14.02
CA LYS A 253 7.33 -7.89 15.47
C LYS A 253 6.03 -7.16 15.85
N ASN A 254 5.76 -6.02 15.23
CA ASN A 254 4.68 -5.14 15.68
C ASN A 254 3.33 -5.44 14.99
N VAL A 255 3.35 -5.81 13.71
CA VAL A 255 2.15 -5.99 12.86
C VAL A 255 1.76 -7.46 12.69
N GLY A 256 2.72 -8.35 12.44
CA GLY A 256 2.44 -9.77 12.20
C GLY A 256 3.35 -10.37 11.14
N PRO A 257 3.17 -11.67 10.84
CA PRO A 257 3.99 -12.39 9.87
C PRO A 257 4.04 -11.69 8.51
N TYR A 258 5.19 -11.75 7.85
CA TYR A 258 5.34 -11.29 6.47
C TYR A 258 4.66 -12.31 5.53
N SER A 259 3.90 -11.85 4.53
CA SER A 259 3.13 -12.75 3.66
C SER A 259 3.98 -13.48 2.62
N TYR A 260 5.07 -12.85 2.16
CA TYR A 260 5.79 -13.27 0.96
C TYR A 260 7.04 -14.10 1.27
N GLU A 261 7.53 -14.83 0.28
CA GLU A 261 8.67 -15.74 0.46
C GLU A 261 10.03 -15.05 0.40
N LYS A 262 10.11 -13.82 -0.12
CA LYS A 262 11.33 -12.99 -0.13
C LYS A 262 11.02 -11.50 -0.01
N LEU A 263 12.04 -10.71 0.29
CA LEU A 263 12.02 -9.27 0.10
C LEU A 263 13.21 -8.85 -0.79
N ALA A 264 12.95 -8.44 -2.02
CA ALA A 264 13.97 -7.84 -2.88
C ALA A 264 13.83 -6.31 -2.91
N ASN A 265 14.96 -5.61 -2.78
CA ASN A 265 15.08 -4.17 -2.86
C ASN A 265 15.86 -3.81 -4.14
N VAL A 266 15.23 -3.09 -5.06
CA VAL A 266 15.71 -2.99 -6.45
C VAL A 266 15.89 -1.54 -6.85
N GLN A 267 17.11 -1.15 -7.26
CA GLN A 267 17.34 0.11 -7.96
C GLN A 267 16.71 0.02 -9.36
N SER A 268 15.88 1.00 -9.73
CA SER A 268 15.01 0.87 -10.89
C SER A 268 14.79 2.19 -11.64
N LYS A 269 13.96 2.12 -12.68
CA LYS A 269 13.49 3.25 -13.47
C LYS A 269 12.05 3.65 -13.14
N THR A 270 11.53 3.29 -11.97
CA THR A 270 10.19 3.73 -11.57
C THR A 270 10.05 5.25 -11.69
N ILE A 271 8.87 5.71 -12.11
CA ILE A 271 8.57 7.15 -12.25
C ILE A 271 8.23 7.81 -10.90
N PHE A 272 8.17 7.02 -9.82
CA PHE A 272 7.88 7.44 -8.46
C PHE A 272 9.15 7.49 -7.60
N GLY A 273 9.03 7.87 -6.32
CA GLY A 273 10.16 7.75 -5.38
C GLY A 273 10.44 6.28 -5.04
N GLY A 274 9.42 5.55 -4.63
CA GLY A 274 9.42 4.10 -4.49
C GLY A 274 8.12 3.54 -5.06
N MET A 275 8.15 2.27 -5.39
CA MET A 275 6.99 1.50 -5.81
C MET A 275 6.96 0.20 -5.02
N GLU A 276 5.88 0.01 -4.27
CA GLU A 276 5.78 -0.95 -3.19
C GLU A 276 5.69 -2.42 -3.63
N ASN A 277 5.74 -2.69 -4.94
CA ASN A 277 5.71 -4.00 -5.58
C ASN A 277 5.99 -5.18 -4.63
N ALA A 278 4.95 -5.96 -4.34
CA ALA A 278 4.96 -7.04 -3.36
C ALA A 278 6.17 -7.97 -3.55
N SER A 279 6.98 -8.18 -2.51
CA SER A 279 8.23 -8.98 -2.49
C SER A 279 9.39 -8.48 -3.39
N ALA A 280 9.21 -7.41 -4.16
CA ALA A 280 10.17 -6.89 -5.13
C ALA A 280 10.07 -5.36 -5.28
N ILE A 281 10.38 -4.64 -4.21
CA ILE A 281 10.23 -3.18 -4.12
C ILE A 281 11.19 -2.48 -5.08
N PHE A 282 10.66 -1.57 -5.88
CA PHE A 282 11.42 -0.80 -6.87
C PHE A 282 11.62 0.63 -6.38
N TYR A 283 12.86 1.10 -6.34
CA TYR A 283 13.23 2.45 -5.93
C TYR A 283 13.73 3.24 -7.13
N PHE A 284 13.51 4.56 -7.13
CA PHE A 284 14.00 5.44 -8.19
C PHE A 284 15.52 5.33 -8.38
N GLU A 285 16.01 5.67 -9.57
CA GLU A 285 17.38 5.38 -9.99
C GLU A 285 18.48 5.89 -9.05
N GLU A 286 18.35 7.10 -8.51
CA GLU A 286 19.38 7.70 -7.63
C GLU A 286 19.17 7.39 -6.12
N SER A 287 18.18 6.56 -5.79
CA SER A 287 17.85 6.19 -4.40
C SER A 287 19.02 5.60 -3.60
N VAL A 288 19.92 4.87 -4.25
CA VAL A 288 21.11 4.27 -3.62
C VAL A 288 22.03 5.31 -2.96
N LYS A 289 21.98 6.58 -3.38
CA LYS A 289 22.74 7.70 -2.80
C LYS A 289 21.87 8.62 -1.93
N SER A 290 20.58 8.35 -1.81
CA SER A 290 19.65 9.22 -1.10
C SER A 290 19.96 9.25 0.41
N PRO A 291 20.08 10.44 1.05
CA PRO A 291 20.22 10.51 2.50
C PRO A 291 18.98 10.00 3.24
N ASP A 292 17.82 10.04 2.57
CA ASP A 292 16.52 9.61 3.11
C ASP A 292 16.19 8.15 2.76
N ILE A 293 17.17 7.37 2.27
CA ILE A 293 16.93 5.99 1.82
C ILE A 293 16.32 5.11 2.91
N GLU A 294 16.74 5.25 4.18
CA GLU A 294 16.15 4.47 5.27
C GLU A 294 14.67 4.80 5.48
N GLU A 295 14.29 6.07 5.39
CA GLU A 295 12.90 6.49 5.51
C GLU A 295 12.07 5.94 4.35
N LEU A 296 12.58 6.08 3.12
CA LEU A 296 11.92 5.56 1.93
C LEU A 296 11.75 4.05 2.02
N MET A 297 12.80 3.31 2.38
CA MET A 297 12.70 1.86 2.55
C MET A 297 11.74 1.46 3.67
N ALA A 298 11.68 2.23 4.77
CA ALA A 298 10.70 1.97 5.83
C ALA A 298 9.26 2.15 5.33
N HIS A 299 9.02 3.14 4.48
CA HIS A 299 7.72 3.38 3.85
C HIS A 299 7.35 2.24 2.91
N GLU A 300 8.22 1.89 1.96
CA GLU A 300 7.94 0.84 0.98
C GLU A 300 7.83 -0.55 1.62
N ILE A 301 8.64 -0.85 2.64
CA ILE A 301 8.55 -2.14 3.34
C ILE A 301 7.24 -2.20 4.19
N ALA A 302 6.74 -1.08 4.71
CA ALA A 302 5.45 -1.06 5.40
C ALA A 302 4.29 -1.44 4.49
N HIS A 303 4.37 -1.10 3.19
CA HIS A 303 3.33 -1.44 2.21
C HIS A 303 3.13 -2.94 2.00
N GLN A 304 4.16 -3.75 2.27
CA GLN A 304 4.08 -5.20 2.24
C GLN A 304 3.01 -5.76 3.18
N TRP A 305 2.67 -5.03 4.26
CA TRP A 305 1.51 -5.31 5.11
C TRP A 305 0.26 -4.54 4.68
N PHE A 306 0.40 -3.25 4.34
CA PHE A 306 -0.70 -2.33 4.08
C PHE A 306 -0.64 -1.74 2.66
N GLY A 307 -1.53 -2.18 1.78
CA GLY A 307 -1.47 -1.86 0.35
C GLY A 307 -1.30 -3.12 -0.51
N ASP A 308 -0.49 -4.07 -0.04
CA ASP A 308 -0.27 -5.35 -0.73
C ASP A 308 -0.92 -6.52 0.01
N GLY A 309 -0.48 -6.78 1.25
CA GLY A 309 -0.98 -7.87 2.08
C GLY A 309 -2.46 -7.69 2.42
N ALA A 310 -2.79 -6.59 3.09
CA ALA A 310 -4.15 -6.08 3.23
C ALA A 310 -4.33 -4.86 2.32
N SER A 311 -4.89 -5.09 1.13
CA SER A 311 -5.06 -4.07 0.09
C SER A 311 -6.41 -3.38 0.17
N GLU A 312 -6.59 -2.27 -0.53
CA GLU A 312 -7.85 -1.54 -0.53
C GLU A 312 -8.91 -2.21 -1.41
N LYS A 313 -10.18 -2.05 -1.03
CA LYS A 313 -11.31 -2.44 -1.89
C LYS A 313 -11.50 -1.53 -3.10
N SER A 314 -10.98 -0.31 -3.04
CA SER A 314 -10.96 0.66 -4.15
C SER A 314 -10.02 1.81 -3.82
N PHE A 315 -9.58 2.54 -4.85
CA PHE A 315 -8.73 3.73 -4.68
C PHE A 315 -9.32 4.83 -3.80
N GLY A 316 -10.65 4.91 -3.65
CA GLY A 316 -11.28 5.83 -2.70
C GLY A 316 -10.88 5.59 -1.24
N HIS A 317 -10.23 4.46 -0.94
CA HIS A 317 -9.69 4.10 0.37
C HIS A 317 -8.15 4.13 0.43
N LEU A 318 -7.45 4.70 -0.56
CA LEU A 318 -5.99 4.68 -0.73
C LEU A 318 -5.18 5.06 0.54
N TRP A 319 -5.75 5.88 1.43
CA TRP A 319 -5.13 6.19 2.72
C TRP A 319 -4.86 4.96 3.61
N LEU A 320 -5.54 3.82 3.37
CA LEU A 320 -5.26 2.56 4.08
C LEU A 320 -3.91 1.96 3.69
N SER A 321 -3.41 2.22 2.48
CA SER A 321 -2.02 1.96 2.09
C SER A 321 -1.13 3.12 2.55
N GLU A 322 -1.32 4.31 1.99
CA GLU A 322 -0.38 5.42 2.13
C GLU A 322 -0.30 5.99 3.55
N GLY A 323 -1.45 6.08 4.23
CA GLY A 323 -1.52 6.58 5.59
C GLY A 323 -0.92 5.60 6.59
N PHE A 324 -1.11 4.30 6.37
CA PHE A 324 -0.45 3.26 7.17
C PHE A 324 1.05 3.27 6.93
N ALA A 325 1.52 3.23 5.69
CA ALA A 325 2.95 3.27 5.38
C ALA A 325 3.61 4.52 5.99
N THR A 326 3.01 5.70 5.81
CA THR A 326 3.47 6.96 6.42
C THR A 326 3.60 6.85 7.94
N TYR A 327 2.60 6.30 8.62
CA TYR A 327 2.62 6.21 10.08
C TYR A 327 3.52 5.09 10.60
N MET A 328 3.59 3.96 9.91
CA MET A 328 4.49 2.86 10.27
C MET A 328 5.95 3.28 10.14
N THR A 329 6.28 4.08 9.12
CA THR A 329 7.58 4.77 8.99
C THR A 329 7.84 5.69 10.17
N ASN A 330 6.86 6.52 10.56
CA ASN A 330 6.98 7.38 11.74
C ASN A 330 7.31 6.57 13.00
N LEU A 331 6.62 5.44 13.22
CA LEU A 331 6.83 4.59 14.39
C LEU A 331 8.16 3.83 14.36
N TYR A 332 8.61 3.39 13.18
CA TYR A 332 9.94 2.79 13.01
C TYR A 332 11.04 3.79 13.38
N LEU A 333 10.96 5.01 12.85
CA LEU A 333 11.92 6.07 13.15
C LEU A 333 11.83 6.54 14.60
N GLU A 334 10.63 6.59 15.20
CA GLU A 334 10.45 6.82 16.64
C GLU A 334 11.19 5.76 17.46
N ASN A 335 11.01 4.48 17.12
CA ASN A 335 11.64 3.37 17.81
C ASN A 335 13.18 3.42 17.70
N LYS A 336 13.72 3.87 16.56
CA LYS A 336 15.16 3.91 16.32
C LYS A 336 15.83 5.17 16.87
N TYR A 337 15.19 6.34 16.71
CA TYR A 337 15.80 7.65 16.95
C TYR A 337 15.14 8.45 18.08
N GLY A 338 14.02 7.98 18.63
CA GLY A 338 13.36 8.56 19.80
C GLY A 338 12.15 9.45 19.48
N ALA A 339 11.49 9.90 20.54
CA ALA A 339 10.21 10.63 20.45
C ALA A 339 10.32 12.01 19.78
N ASP A 340 11.48 12.67 19.87
CA ASP A 340 11.67 13.98 19.22
C ASP A 340 11.72 13.87 17.69
N THR A 341 12.17 12.73 17.16
CA THR A 341 12.06 12.40 15.73
C THR A 341 10.60 12.33 15.32
N LEU A 342 9.74 11.65 16.09
CA LEU A 342 8.30 11.60 15.80
C LEU A 342 7.68 13.00 15.82
N LYS A 343 7.95 13.82 16.84
CA LYS A 343 7.41 15.19 16.93
C LYS A 343 7.81 16.04 15.73
N THR A 344 9.09 16.00 15.35
CA THR A 344 9.61 16.75 14.19
C THR A 344 8.87 16.35 12.91
N ARG A 345 8.68 15.04 12.70
CA ARG A 345 7.93 14.52 11.55
C ARG A 345 6.47 14.96 11.57
N LEU A 346 5.79 14.82 12.70
CA LEU A 346 4.38 15.23 12.84
C LEU A 346 4.19 16.74 12.59
N ILE A 347 5.12 17.59 13.04
CA ILE A 347 5.10 19.04 12.72
C ILE A 347 5.15 19.27 11.20
N GLY A 348 6.11 18.64 10.51
CA GLY A 348 6.25 18.74 9.05
C GLY A 348 5.02 18.22 8.31
N GLN A 349 4.50 17.06 8.74
CA GLN A 349 3.31 16.43 8.17
C GLN A 349 2.06 17.28 8.38
N ARG A 350 1.88 17.88 9.56
CA ARG A 350 0.80 18.84 9.83
C ARG A 350 0.87 19.98 8.84
N LYS A 351 2.04 20.60 8.64
CA LYS A 351 2.22 21.69 7.68
C LYS A 351 1.81 21.29 6.26
N LYS A 352 2.21 20.11 5.79
CA LYS A 352 1.83 19.60 4.46
C LYS A 352 0.32 19.45 4.29
N VAL A 353 -0.38 18.90 5.30
CA VAL A 353 -1.85 18.79 5.28
C VAL A 353 -2.50 20.17 5.19
N LEU A 354 -2.06 21.11 6.06
CA LEU A 354 -2.61 22.47 6.09
C LEU A 354 -2.37 23.22 4.77
N ASP A 355 -1.23 23.02 4.13
CA ASP A 355 -0.91 23.65 2.85
C ASP A 355 -1.71 23.04 1.69
N PHE A 356 -1.89 21.72 1.67
CA PHE A 356 -2.71 21.03 0.67
C PHE A 356 -4.17 21.52 0.70
N GLU A 357 -4.75 21.64 1.90
CA GLU A 357 -6.15 22.03 2.07
C GLU A 357 -6.45 23.47 1.62
N LYS A 358 -5.44 24.34 1.49
CA LYS A 358 -5.59 25.67 0.87
C LYS A 358 -5.88 25.60 -0.63
N GLY A 359 -5.32 24.59 -1.32
CA GLY A 359 -5.50 24.40 -2.76
C GLY A 359 -6.64 23.46 -3.10
N ARG A 360 -6.84 22.40 -2.30
CA ARG A 360 -7.87 21.38 -2.54
C ARG A 360 -8.48 20.90 -1.22
N LEU A 361 -9.76 21.22 -1.03
CA LEU A 361 -10.52 20.83 0.16
C LEU A 361 -11.39 19.59 -0.15
N THR A 362 -10.82 18.40 0.03
CA THR A 362 -11.51 17.11 -0.16
C THR A 362 -11.41 16.24 1.11
N PRO A 363 -12.30 15.25 1.29
CA PRO A 363 -12.12 14.24 2.34
C PRO A 363 -10.91 13.33 2.06
N VAL A 364 -10.48 12.58 3.08
CA VAL A 364 -9.44 11.55 2.92
C VAL A 364 -9.99 10.32 2.19
N VAL A 365 -11.19 9.89 2.58
CA VAL A 365 -11.94 8.86 1.84
C VAL A 365 -12.64 9.54 0.68
N ASP A 366 -11.93 9.67 -0.44
CA ASP A 366 -12.39 10.35 -1.64
C ASP A 366 -12.93 9.34 -2.68
N THR A 367 -14.14 8.86 -2.43
CA THR A 367 -14.84 7.94 -3.35
C THR A 367 -15.40 8.63 -4.59
N ALA A 368 -15.27 9.96 -4.71
CA ALA A 368 -15.70 10.71 -5.89
C ALA A 368 -14.72 10.55 -7.05
N VAL A 369 -13.44 10.21 -6.78
CA VAL A 369 -12.45 9.89 -7.80
C VAL A 369 -12.74 8.53 -8.40
N LYS A 370 -13.04 8.50 -9.70
CA LYS A 370 -13.36 7.26 -10.43
C LYS A 370 -12.30 6.81 -11.43
N THR A 371 -11.49 7.73 -11.95
CA THR A 371 -10.56 7.44 -13.06
C THR A 371 -9.20 8.15 -12.91
N LYS A 372 -9.17 9.37 -12.37
CA LYS A 372 -7.92 10.15 -12.18
C LYS A 372 -7.18 9.76 -10.90
N PHE A 373 -6.83 8.49 -10.73
CA PHE A 373 -6.32 7.97 -9.45
C PHE A 373 -5.02 8.64 -8.96
N MET A 374 -4.16 9.13 -9.85
CA MET A 374 -2.97 9.93 -9.48
C MET A 374 -3.31 11.10 -8.55
N GLN A 375 -4.51 11.69 -8.68
CA GLN A 375 -4.93 12.82 -7.84
C GLN A 375 -5.18 12.44 -6.38
N LEU A 376 -5.21 11.13 -6.06
CA LEU A 376 -5.34 10.61 -4.70
C LEU A 376 -3.97 10.48 -4.00
N LEU A 377 -2.85 10.54 -4.75
CA LEU A 377 -1.51 10.65 -4.18
C LEU A 377 -1.27 12.09 -3.70
N ASN A 378 -1.75 12.40 -2.50
CA ASN A 378 -1.72 13.74 -1.94
C ASN A 378 -1.70 13.72 -0.40
N ALA A 379 -1.55 14.90 0.22
CA ALA A 379 -1.36 14.99 1.66
C ALA A 379 -2.52 14.48 2.53
N ASN A 380 -3.73 14.30 1.97
CA ASN A 380 -4.79 13.61 2.68
C ASN A 380 -4.51 12.10 2.81
N SER A 381 -4.08 11.45 1.74
CA SER A 381 -3.85 10.00 1.74
C SER A 381 -2.62 9.63 2.57
N TYR A 382 -1.55 10.41 2.47
CA TYR A 382 -0.28 10.21 3.19
C TYR A 382 -0.33 10.80 4.60
N GLU A 383 -0.09 12.11 4.72
CA GLU A 383 0.16 12.75 6.00
C GLU A 383 -1.08 12.82 6.90
N LYS A 384 -2.25 13.16 6.35
CA LYS A 384 -3.49 13.18 7.15
C LYS A 384 -3.89 11.76 7.55
N GLY A 385 -3.78 10.78 6.65
CA GLY A 385 -3.97 9.37 6.96
C GLY A 385 -3.10 8.92 8.13
N GLY A 386 -1.80 9.25 8.10
CA GLY A 386 -0.88 8.95 9.19
C GLY A 386 -1.21 9.67 10.50
N TRP A 387 -1.61 10.95 10.43
CA TRP A 387 -2.11 11.71 11.58
C TRP A 387 -3.36 11.09 12.21
N VAL A 388 -4.28 10.56 11.41
CA VAL A 388 -5.49 9.89 11.93
C VAL A 388 -5.11 8.64 12.71
N LEU A 389 -4.16 7.84 12.22
CA LEU A 389 -3.65 6.68 12.96
C LEU A 389 -2.91 7.09 14.24
N HIS A 390 -2.14 8.18 14.20
CA HIS A 390 -1.51 8.76 15.38
C HIS A 390 -2.53 9.15 16.45
N MET A 391 -3.52 9.97 16.08
CA MET A 391 -4.58 10.39 17.00
C MET A 391 -5.41 9.19 17.51
N LEU A 392 -5.60 8.16 16.67
CA LEU A 392 -6.28 6.94 17.09
C LEU A 392 -5.45 6.17 18.13
N ARG A 393 -4.13 6.03 17.94
CA ARG A 393 -3.21 5.46 18.95
C ARG A 393 -3.31 6.24 20.27
N ARG A 394 -3.25 7.57 20.23
CA ARG A 394 -3.39 8.42 21.42
C ARG A 394 -4.76 8.26 22.11
N LYS A 395 -5.84 8.12 21.35
CA LYS A 395 -7.21 7.94 21.87
C LYS A 395 -7.44 6.56 22.53
N LEU A 396 -6.80 5.53 21.99
CA LEU A 396 -6.99 4.14 22.43
C LEU A 396 -5.95 3.67 23.45
N GLY A 397 -4.76 4.28 23.44
CA GLY A 397 -3.57 3.75 24.09
C GLY A 397 -2.84 2.74 23.19
N ASP A 398 -1.54 2.60 23.44
CA ASP A 398 -0.61 1.84 22.57
C ASP A 398 -0.99 0.36 22.44
N ASP A 399 -1.29 -0.30 23.55
CA ASP A 399 -1.60 -1.73 23.57
C ASP A 399 -2.85 -2.06 22.75
N VAL A 400 -3.91 -1.27 22.92
CA VAL A 400 -5.18 -1.44 22.21
C VAL A 400 -5.01 -1.11 20.73
N PHE A 401 -4.27 -0.05 20.41
CA PHE A 401 -3.97 0.31 19.02
C PHE A 401 -3.23 -0.80 18.30
N TRP A 402 -2.11 -1.26 18.86
CA TRP A 402 -1.30 -2.30 18.24
C TRP A 402 -2.04 -3.65 18.16
N LYS A 403 -2.82 -4.00 19.18
CA LYS A 403 -3.71 -5.18 19.10
C LYS A 403 -4.71 -5.03 17.95
N GLY A 404 -5.28 -3.84 17.76
CA GLY A 404 -6.21 -3.55 16.68
C GLY A 404 -5.57 -3.63 15.29
N VAL A 405 -4.36 -3.09 15.14
CA VAL A 405 -3.56 -3.18 13.90
C VAL A 405 -3.26 -4.65 13.56
N ARG A 406 -2.80 -5.45 14.53
CA ARG A 406 -2.56 -6.89 14.33
C ARG A 406 -3.83 -7.64 13.93
N ASN A 407 -4.95 -7.37 14.62
CA ASN A 407 -6.24 -7.96 14.30
C ASN A 407 -6.72 -7.57 12.89
N TYR A 408 -6.46 -6.32 12.48
CA TYR A 408 -6.84 -5.82 11.16
C TYR A 408 -6.03 -6.51 10.08
N TYR A 409 -4.69 -6.52 10.21
CA TYR A 409 -3.83 -7.21 9.27
C TYR A 409 -4.16 -8.70 9.19
N SER A 410 -4.22 -9.41 10.32
CA SER A 410 -4.54 -10.85 10.34
C SER A 410 -5.89 -11.18 9.70
N LYS A 411 -6.90 -10.30 9.83
CA LYS A 411 -8.22 -10.51 9.25
C LYS A 411 -8.24 -10.29 7.74
N TYR A 412 -7.46 -9.32 7.24
CA TYR A 412 -7.50 -8.89 5.85
C TYR A 412 -6.27 -9.32 5.03
N GLN A 413 -5.30 -10.02 5.64
CA GLN A 413 -4.15 -10.59 4.95
C GLN A 413 -4.60 -11.46 3.76
N GLY A 414 -4.06 -11.16 2.57
CA GLY A 414 -4.44 -11.80 1.31
C GLY A 414 -5.75 -11.30 0.70
N SER A 415 -6.44 -10.35 1.33
CA SER A 415 -7.75 -9.84 0.89
C SER A 415 -7.80 -8.32 0.91
N ASN A 416 -9.01 -7.74 0.74
CA ASN A 416 -9.19 -6.31 0.64
C ASN A 416 -10.05 -5.75 1.78
N ALA A 417 -9.75 -4.52 2.19
CA ALA A 417 -10.47 -3.78 3.22
C ALA A 417 -10.88 -2.38 2.76
N ASN A 418 -11.91 -1.83 3.40
CA ASN A 418 -12.23 -0.41 3.31
C ASN A 418 -12.13 0.27 4.69
N THR A 419 -12.32 1.60 4.72
CA THR A 419 -12.23 2.38 5.96
C THR A 419 -13.17 1.87 7.07
N ASP A 420 -14.36 1.38 6.70
CA ASP A 420 -15.32 0.86 7.68
C ASP A 420 -14.92 -0.52 8.22
N ASP A 421 -14.21 -1.32 7.43
CA ASP A 421 -13.60 -2.58 7.87
C ASP A 421 -12.57 -2.33 8.98
N LEU A 422 -11.63 -1.42 8.75
CA LEU A 422 -10.65 -1.02 9.78
C LEU A 422 -11.35 -0.48 11.02
N ARG A 423 -12.30 0.45 10.85
CA ARG A 423 -13.08 1.00 11.96
C ARG A 423 -13.71 -0.12 12.80
N ARG A 424 -14.41 -1.06 12.18
CA ARG A 424 -15.05 -2.19 12.89
C ARG A 424 -14.04 -3.03 13.67
N VAL A 425 -12.86 -3.30 13.12
CA VAL A 425 -11.82 -4.07 13.84
C VAL A 425 -11.30 -3.29 15.05
N MET A 426 -11.09 -1.98 14.92
CA MET A 426 -10.66 -1.12 16.02
C MET A 426 -11.73 -0.99 17.10
N GLU A 427 -13.01 -0.91 16.73
CA GLU A 427 -14.15 -0.91 17.67
C GLU A 427 -14.25 -2.24 18.43
N GLN A 428 -14.18 -3.37 17.71
CA GLN A 428 -14.19 -4.71 18.30
C GLN A 428 -13.02 -4.91 19.28
N THR A 429 -11.85 -4.35 18.95
CA THR A 429 -10.65 -4.49 19.79
C THR A 429 -10.70 -3.58 21.02
N SER A 430 -11.25 -2.37 20.88
CA SER A 430 -11.24 -1.34 21.95
C SER A 430 -12.49 -1.30 22.81
N GLY A 431 -13.61 -1.87 22.34
CA GLY A 431 -14.91 -1.74 22.99
C GLY A 431 -15.52 -0.33 22.91
N LYS A 432 -14.95 0.59 22.11
CA LYS A 432 -15.42 1.98 21.95
C LYS A 432 -16.11 2.16 20.61
N ASP A 433 -17.13 3.02 20.56
CA ASP A 433 -17.67 3.52 19.28
C ASP A 433 -16.69 4.51 18.65
N LEU A 434 -16.18 4.18 17.46
CA LEU A 434 -15.21 4.98 16.72
C LEU A 434 -15.81 5.61 15.48
N LYS A 435 -17.10 5.40 15.20
CA LYS A 435 -17.78 6.02 14.06
C LYS A 435 -17.66 7.55 14.05
N PRO A 436 -17.85 8.28 15.17
CA PRO A 436 -17.65 9.73 15.18
C PRO A 436 -16.22 10.14 14.82
N PHE A 437 -15.22 9.41 15.35
CA PHE A 437 -13.80 9.66 15.09
C PHE A 437 -13.45 9.47 13.60
N PHE A 438 -13.81 8.33 13.02
CA PHE A 438 -13.54 8.07 11.60
C PHE A 438 -14.32 9.02 10.68
N THR A 439 -15.53 9.42 11.07
CA THR A 439 -16.35 10.35 10.27
C THR A 439 -15.70 11.73 10.23
N GLN A 440 -15.38 12.31 11.39
CA GLN A 440 -14.85 13.68 11.45
C GLN A 440 -13.48 13.81 10.77
N TRP A 441 -12.63 12.78 10.87
CA TRP A 441 -11.25 12.88 10.40
C TRP A 441 -11.02 12.38 8.97
N LEU A 442 -11.85 11.46 8.47
CA LEU A 442 -11.63 10.83 7.16
C LEU A 442 -12.72 11.16 6.13
N ARG A 443 -13.96 11.39 6.57
CA ARG A 443 -15.11 11.62 5.67
C ARG A 443 -15.47 13.09 5.52
N ASN A 444 -15.08 13.93 6.47
CA ASN A 444 -15.22 15.37 6.36
C ASN A 444 -13.92 15.97 5.83
N ALA A 445 -14.03 16.94 4.94
CA ALA A 445 -12.89 17.71 4.44
C ALA A 445 -12.43 18.74 5.49
N GLY A 446 -11.14 19.09 5.47
CA GLY A 446 -10.57 20.11 6.33
C GLY A 446 -10.08 19.60 7.69
N HIS A 447 -9.68 20.53 8.54
CA HIS A 447 -9.14 20.30 9.88
C HIS A 447 -9.78 21.28 10.89
N PRO A 448 -9.60 21.06 12.21
CA PRO A 448 -9.95 22.05 13.23
C PRO A 448 -9.03 23.28 13.17
N ASN A 449 -9.60 24.49 13.05
CA ASN A 449 -8.91 25.76 13.27
C ASN A 449 -9.26 26.28 14.68
N LEU A 450 -8.30 26.27 15.59
CA LEU A 450 -8.52 26.53 17.01
C LEU A 450 -7.90 27.86 17.42
N ALA A 451 -8.74 28.83 17.79
CA ALA A 451 -8.29 30.00 18.53
C ALA A 451 -8.22 29.67 20.03
N VAL A 452 -7.02 29.75 20.61
CA VAL A 452 -6.76 29.40 22.00
C VAL A 452 -6.29 30.62 22.77
N SER A 453 -6.92 30.89 23.90
CA SER A 453 -6.51 31.94 24.83
C SER A 453 -6.62 31.45 26.26
N TRP A 454 -5.89 32.08 27.17
CA TRP A 454 -5.95 31.74 28.58
C TRP A 454 -5.89 32.97 29.47
N LYS A 455 -6.42 32.85 30.69
CA LYS A 455 -6.37 33.90 31.71
C LYS A 455 -6.14 33.29 33.08
N TYR A 456 -5.20 33.85 33.83
CA TYR A 456 -4.99 33.52 35.23
C TYR A 456 -5.79 34.46 36.13
N ASN A 457 -6.52 33.90 37.11
CA ASN A 457 -7.13 34.66 38.20
C ASN A 457 -6.39 34.36 39.50
N GLU A 458 -5.65 35.35 39.98
CA GLU A 458 -4.86 35.26 41.21
C GLU A 458 -5.71 35.06 42.47
N LYS A 459 -6.89 35.70 42.53
CA LYS A 459 -7.77 35.61 43.70
C LYS A 459 -8.30 34.19 43.93
N ASP A 460 -8.56 33.47 42.84
CA ASP A 460 -9.16 32.15 42.90
C ASP A 460 -8.13 31.01 42.70
N GLY A 461 -6.92 31.32 42.23
CA GLY A 461 -5.88 30.32 41.92
C GLY A 461 -6.22 29.42 40.73
N TYR A 462 -6.91 29.96 39.72
CA TYR A 462 -7.29 29.21 38.51
C TYR A 462 -6.71 29.81 37.24
N ILE A 463 -6.31 28.94 36.32
CA ILE A 463 -6.18 29.25 34.89
C ILE A 463 -7.47 28.86 34.17
N THR A 464 -8.01 29.78 33.39
CA THR A 464 -9.13 29.55 32.48
C THR A 464 -8.58 29.49 31.06
N ILE A 465 -8.82 28.38 30.36
CA ILE A 465 -8.46 28.19 28.95
C ILE A 465 -9.73 28.25 28.12
N ASN A 466 -9.76 29.14 27.14
CA ASN A 466 -10.85 29.28 26.17
C ASN A 466 -10.38 28.78 24.81
N VAL A 467 -11.15 27.88 24.21
CA VAL A 467 -10.91 27.33 22.88
C VAL A 467 -12.12 27.62 22.01
N THR A 468 -11.91 28.31 20.89
CA THR A 468 -12.93 28.56 19.87
C THR A 468 -12.57 27.82 18.59
N GLN A 469 -13.52 27.09 18.04
CA GLN A 469 -13.39 26.46 16.73
C GLN A 469 -13.84 27.44 15.64
N ASN A 470 -12.96 27.87 14.75
CA ASN A 470 -13.27 28.93 13.78
C ASN A 470 -14.02 28.40 12.54
N GLN A 471 -13.82 27.14 12.15
CA GLN A 471 -14.47 26.50 11.01
C GLN A 471 -15.95 26.12 11.26
N ALA A 472 -16.72 25.89 10.20
CA ALA A 472 -18.16 25.60 10.29
C ALA A 472 -18.47 24.25 10.98
N TYR A 473 -17.74 23.19 10.61
CA TYR A 473 -17.91 21.88 11.24
C TYR A 473 -17.28 21.86 12.64
N VAL A 474 -18.06 21.50 13.65
CA VAL A 474 -17.60 21.42 15.04
C VAL A 474 -17.00 20.05 15.30
N TYR A 475 -15.70 19.98 15.60
CA TYR A 475 -15.03 18.74 15.96
C TYR A 475 -15.20 18.43 17.44
N ASN A 476 -15.22 17.14 17.75
CA ASN A 476 -15.10 16.63 19.11
C ASN A 476 -13.67 16.11 19.31
N LEU A 477 -12.88 16.82 20.11
CA LEU A 477 -11.47 16.52 20.30
C LEU A 477 -11.00 16.85 21.73
N PRO A 478 -10.05 16.09 22.28
CA PRO A 478 -9.27 16.53 23.43
C PRO A 478 -8.13 17.43 22.95
N LEU A 479 -7.96 18.60 23.58
CA LEU A 479 -6.79 19.45 23.41
C LEU A 479 -5.89 19.35 24.63
N GLU A 480 -4.64 18.92 24.45
CA GLU A 480 -3.63 18.94 25.50
C GLU A 480 -3.02 20.35 25.61
N VAL A 481 -2.90 20.87 26.84
CA VAL A 481 -2.21 22.13 27.16
C VAL A 481 -1.25 21.87 28.31
N SER A 482 0.02 22.20 28.14
CA SER A 482 1.00 22.19 29.23
C SER A 482 0.97 23.52 29.97
N VAL A 483 0.84 23.48 31.29
CA VAL A 483 0.93 24.64 32.19
C VAL A 483 2.05 24.37 33.18
N ASP A 484 3.17 25.09 33.04
CA ASP A 484 4.42 24.88 33.81
C ASP A 484 4.88 23.41 33.84
N GLY A 485 4.74 22.70 32.71
CA GLY A 485 5.08 21.29 32.55
C GLY A 485 3.99 20.30 32.99
N GLN A 486 2.92 20.75 33.64
CA GLN A 486 1.75 19.92 33.94
C GLN A 486 0.83 19.83 32.71
N LEU A 487 0.56 18.62 32.24
CA LEU A 487 -0.40 18.38 31.15
C LEU A 487 -1.85 18.44 31.65
N LEU A 488 -2.64 19.29 31.01
CA LEU A 488 -4.07 19.46 31.22
C LEU A 488 -4.81 19.12 29.92
N THR A 489 -6.03 18.59 30.02
CA THR A 489 -6.85 18.22 28.86
C THR A 489 -8.13 19.04 28.82
N VAL A 490 -8.32 19.80 27.74
CA VAL A 490 -9.55 20.55 27.45
C VAL A 490 -10.46 19.71 26.54
N PRO A 491 -11.67 19.32 26.97
CA PRO A 491 -12.59 18.55 26.14
C PRO A 491 -13.37 19.48 25.20
N VAL A 492 -12.83 19.75 24.02
CA VAL A 492 -13.44 20.65 23.03
C VAL A 492 -14.55 19.91 22.28
N LYS A 493 -15.81 20.25 22.59
CA LYS A 493 -17.01 19.62 22.01
C LYS A 493 -17.94 20.59 21.29
N GLU A 494 -17.80 21.87 21.58
CA GLU A 494 -18.69 22.94 21.11
C GLU A 494 -17.92 23.96 20.28
N LYS A 495 -18.63 24.91 19.69
CA LYS A 495 -18.03 26.03 18.93
C LYS A 495 -17.10 26.86 19.80
N SER A 496 -17.43 27.03 21.08
CA SER A 496 -16.58 27.63 22.11
C SER A 496 -16.58 26.74 23.34
N THR A 497 -15.42 26.47 23.92
CA THR A 497 -15.25 25.66 25.13
C THR A 497 -14.39 26.41 26.12
N THR A 498 -14.87 26.52 27.37
CA THR A 498 -14.13 27.11 28.48
C THR A 498 -13.81 26.02 29.50
N ALA A 499 -12.54 25.85 29.86
CA ALA A 499 -12.10 24.93 30.90
C ALA A 499 -11.30 25.66 31.98
N ARG A 500 -11.53 25.32 33.25
CA ARG A 500 -10.84 25.91 34.40
C ARG A 500 -10.03 24.87 35.13
N PHE A 501 -8.78 25.19 35.43
CA PHE A 501 -7.87 24.31 36.17
C PHE A 501 -7.23 25.07 37.33
N ARG A 502 -7.12 24.41 38.48
CA ARG A 502 -6.46 24.99 39.64
C ARG A 502 -4.95 24.94 39.46
N VAL A 503 -4.28 26.06 39.71
CA VAL A 503 -2.82 26.19 39.62
C VAL A 503 -2.28 26.81 40.91
N LYS A 504 -1.03 26.49 41.26
CA LYS A 504 -0.42 26.92 42.53
C LYS A 504 -0.03 28.40 42.54
N ALA A 505 0.30 28.93 41.37
CA ALA A 505 0.73 30.31 41.16
C ALA A 505 0.36 30.75 39.74
N LYS A 506 0.65 32.00 39.41
CA LYS A 506 0.56 32.51 38.04
C LYS A 506 1.45 31.66 37.13
N PRO A 507 0.89 31.03 36.07
CA PRO A 507 1.70 30.23 35.16
C PRO A 507 2.78 31.04 34.46
N ALA A 508 4.00 30.48 34.40
CA ALA A 508 5.13 31.07 33.70
C ALA A 508 5.19 30.62 32.23
N ASP A 509 4.79 29.38 31.95
CA ASP A 509 4.76 28.77 30.62
C ASP A 509 3.43 28.08 30.36
N VAL A 510 2.80 28.40 29.24
CA VAL A 510 1.58 27.75 28.76
C VAL A 510 1.80 27.38 27.29
N LYS A 511 1.75 26.09 26.98
CA LYS A 511 1.99 25.56 25.62
C LYS A 511 0.79 24.75 25.14
N VAL A 512 0.26 25.11 23.98
CA VAL A 512 -0.83 24.39 23.32
C VAL A 512 -0.26 23.19 22.56
N ASP A 513 -0.89 22.03 22.69
CA ASP A 513 -0.49 20.77 22.06
C ASP A 513 1.03 20.46 22.20
N PRO A 514 1.57 20.45 23.44
CA PRO A 514 3.01 20.39 23.68
C PRO A 514 3.66 19.09 23.18
N ASN A 515 2.86 18.04 22.98
CA ASN A 515 3.31 16.74 22.49
C ASN A 515 3.03 16.52 21.00
N ILE A 516 2.44 17.49 20.30
CA ILE A 516 2.12 17.37 18.87
C ILE A 516 1.17 16.19 18.63
N ASN A 517 0.14 16.03 19.48
CA ASN A 517 -0.80 14.91 19.45
C ASN A 517 -2.10 15.24 18.69
N LEU A 518 -2.28 16.46 18.20
CA LEU A 518 -3.50 16.89 17.51
C LEU A 518 -3.21 17.46 16.11
N LEU A 519 -3.89 16.95 15.08
CA LEU A 519 -3.92 17.61 13.78
C LEU A 519 -4.91 18.80 13.83
N ALA A 520 -4.37 20.01 13.98
CA ALA A 520 -5.14 21.25 13.95
C ALA A 520 -4.26 22.43 13.54
N SER A 521 -4.88 23.56 13.18
CA SER A 521 -4.22 24.87 13.17
C SER A 521 -4.55 25.61 14.46
N PHE A 522 -3.60 26.43 14.92
CA PHE A 522 -3.71 27.14 16.20
C PHE A 522 -3.48 28.63 16.02
N GLU A 523 -4.40 29.44 16.54
CA GLU A 523 -4.26 30.89 16.70
C GLU A 523 -4.13 31.17 18.20
N GLU A 524 -2.91 31.38 18.69
CA GLU A 524 -2.66 31.66 20.10
C GLU A 524 -2.78 33.16 20.39
N LYS A 525 -3.70 33.53 21.29
CA LYS A 525 -3.78 34.89 21.85
C LYS A 525 -3.40 34.85 23.32
N ARG A 526 -2.29 35.50 23.66
CA ARG A 526 -1.78 35.62 25.03
C ARG A 526 -2.50 36.70 25.82
#